data_AF-A0A1E1XVJ0-F1
#
_entry.id   AF-A0A1E1XVJ0-F1
#
_cell.length_a   1.000
_cell.length_b   1.000
_cell.length_c   1.000
_cell.angle_alpha   90.00
_cell.angle_beta   90.00
_cell.angle_gamma   90.00
#
_symmetry.space_group_name_H-M   'P 1'
#
loop_
_entity.id
_entity.type
_entity.pdbx_description
1 polymer ?
#
loop_
_entity_poly.entity_id
_entity_poly.type
_entity_poly.pdbx_seq_one_letter_code
_entity_poly.pdbx_strand_id
1 'polypeptide(L)'
;MSTTSEKHRNFVSEPMGDKDVTDIAGIDGDLATQMKDKGFDKAYIVVGKFLVIGRNKDEFISWLKDVGGANDEQAEVCFECLDQYCREFC
;
A
#
# COMPACT_ATOMS: atom_id res chain seq x y z
N MET A 1 0.84 -0.77 -22.14
CA MET A 1 -0.30 -0.10 -21.48
C MET A 1 -0.76 -1.03 -20.37
N SER A 2 -0.14 -0.94 -19.20
CA SER A 2 -0.57 -1.72 -18.04
C SER A 2 -1.82 -1.06 -17.48
N THR A 3 -2.96 -1.74 -17.58
CA THR A 3 -4.19 -1.28 -16.96
C THR A 3 -4.05 -1.41 -15.45
N THR A 4 -3.99 -0.29 -14.73
CA THR A 4 -4.02 -0.27 -13.27
C THR A 4 -5.31 -0.92 -12.75
N SER A 5 -5.24 -1.64 -11.63
CA SER A 5 -6.42 -2.31 -11.05
C SER A 5 -7.53 -1.31 -10.68
N GLU A 6 -8.77 -1.80 -10.54
CA GLU A 6 -9.88 -0.99 -10.01
C GLU A 6 -9.59 -0.48 -8.60
N LYS A 7 -9.00 -1.32 -7.74
CA LYS A 7 -8.55 -0.90 -6.40
C LYS A 7 -7.61 0.29 -6.48
N HIS A 8 -6.61 0.23 -7.36
CA HIS A 8 -5.64 1.32 -7.54
C HIS A 8 -6.34 2.62 -7.93
N ARG A 9 -7.20 2.58 -8.95
CA ARG A 9 -7.94 3.76 -9.42
C ARG A 9 -8.82 4.37 -8.34
N ASN A 10 -9.52 3.53 -7.57
CA ASN A 10 -10.40 3.98 -6.48
C ASN A 10 -9.61 4.54 -5.29
N PHE A 11 -8.38 4.05 -5.06
CA PHE A 11 -7.54 4.52 -3.98
C PHE A 11 -6.95 5.91 -4.30
N VAL A 12 -6.47 6.11 -5.52
CA VAL A 12 -5.83 7.37 -5.94
C VAL A 12 -6.83 8.44 -6.40
N SER A 13 -8.11 8.13 -6.61
CA SER A 13 -9.08 9.13 -7.10
C SER A 13 -9.54 10.15 -6.05
N GLU A 14 -9.32 9.88 -4.77
CA GLU A 14 -9.80 10.70 -3.66
C GLU A 14 -8.89 10.56 -2.42
N PRO A 15 -8.89 11.53 -1.50
CA PRO A 15 -8.18 11.41 -0.23
C PRO A 15 -8.57 10.12 0.52
N MET A 16 -7.59 9.41 1.06
CA MET A 16 -7.81 8.06 1.60
C MET A 16 -8.73 8.01 2.83
N GLY A 17 -8.84 9.09 3.60
CA GLY A 17 -9.63 9.12 4.85
C GLY A 17 -9.32 7.94 5.77
N ASP A 18 -10.37 7.24 6.21
CA ASP A 18 -10.30 6.06 7.09
C ASP A 18 -10.38 4.71 6.35
N LYS A 19 -10.02 4.70 5.05
CA LYS A 19 -9.95 3.48 4.22
C LYS A 19 -9.16 2.38 4.92
N ASP A 20 -9.63 1.15 4.75
CA ASP A 20 -9.00 -0.03 5.32
C ASP A 20 -7.72 -0.35 4.55
N VAL A 21 -6.78 -1.05 5.18
CA VAL A 21 -5.58 -1.53 4.49
C VAL A 21 -5.91 -2.39 3.25
N THR A 22 -7.06 -3.07 3.25
CA THR A 22 -7.53 -3.87 2.10
C THR A 22 -7.87 -3.03 0.85
N ASP A 23 -8.07 -1.72 1.00
CA ASP A 23 -8.40 -0.83 -0.11
C ASP A 23 -7.17 -0.46 -0.96
N ILE A 24 -5.95 -0.66 -0.43
CA ILE A 24 -4.71 -0.41 -1.17
C ILE A 24 -4.53 -1.52 -2.23
N ALA A 25 -4.18 -1.13 -3.45
CA ALA A 25 -3.84 -2.10 -4.49
C ALA A 25 -2.61 -2.92 -4.09
N GLY A 26 -2.56 -4.19 -4.48
CA GLY A 26 -1.47 -5.11 -4.07
C GLY A 26 -1.67 -5.75 -2.70
N ILE A 27 -2.68 -5.33 -1.93
CA ILE A 27 -3.06 -5.95 -0.65
C ILE A 27 -4.27 -6.89 -0.85
N ASP A 28 -4.05 -8.18 -0.64
CA ASP A 28 -5.08 -9.22 -0.61
C ASP A 28 -5.50 -9.57 0.83
N GLY A 29 -6.40 -10.54 0.99
CA GLY A 29 -6.98 -10.89 2.29
C GLY A 29 -5.97 -11.47 3.27
N ASP A 30 -5.05 -12.31 2.80
CA ASP A 30 -4.02 -12.92 3.66
C ASP A 30 -2.99 -11.88 4.09
N LEU A 31 -2.51 -11.07 3.14
CA LEU A 31 -1.59 -9.96 3.41
C LEU A 31 -2.22 -8.93 4.36
N ALA A 32 -3.48 -8.55 4.12
CA ALA A 32 -4.21 -7.64 5.01
C ALA A 32 -4.35 -8.20 6.43
N THR A 33 -4.58 -9.50 6.58
CA THR A 33 -4.70 -10.13 7.90
C THR A 33 -3.38 -10.03 8.66
N GLN A 34 -2.25 -10.38 8.01
CA GLN A 34 -0.92 -10.25 8.61
C GLN A 34 -0.57 -8.80 8.99
N MET A 35 -0.95 -7.84 8.14
CA MET A 35 -0.74 -6.42 8.39
C MET A 35 -1.59 -5.93 9.57
N LYS A 36 -2.87 -6.32 9.64
CA LYS A 36 -3.79 -6.00 10.75
C LYS A 36 -3.28 -6.53 12.08
N ASP A 37 -2.79 -7.77 12.12
CA ASP A 37 -2.22 -8.38 13.34
C ASP A 37 -1.00 -7.60 13.85
N LYS A 38 -0.28 -6.92 12.96
CA LYS A 38 0.87 -6.06 13.28
C LYS A 38 0.50 -4.59 13.52
N GLY A 39 -0.80 -4.25 13.52
CA GLY A 39 -1.31 -2.89 13.77
C GLY A 39 -1.37 -1.99 12.54
N PHE A 40 -1.27 -2.55 11.33
CA PHE A 40 -1.44 -1.84 10.05
C PHE A 40 -2.84 -2.10 9.48
N ASP A 41 -3.88 -1.75 10.22
CA ASP A 41 -5.27 -1.99 9.85
C ASP A 41 -5.87 -0.92 8.92
N LYS A 42 -5.32 0.30 8.97
CA LYS A 42 -5.76 1.44 8.17
C LYS A 42 -4.74 1.86 7.12
N ALA A 43 -5.25 2.34 5.98
CA ALA A 43 -4.42 2.79 4.88
C ALA A 43 -3.47 3.93 5.28
N TYR A 44 -3.93 4.87 6.12
CA TYR A 44 -3.11 5.98 6.59
C TYR A 44 -1.90 5.55 7.43
N ILE A 45 -1.97 4.40 8.12
CA ILE A 45 -0.84 3.86 8.89
C ILE A 45 0.25 3.37 7.93
N VAL A 46 -0.16 2.66 6.87
CA VAL A 46 0.74 2.18 5.82
C VAL A 46 1.36 3.35 5.07
N VAL A 47 0.57 4.38 4.73
CA VAL A 47 1.11 5.59 4.09
C VAL A 47 2.06 6.34 5.03
N GLY A 48 1.74 6.45 6.31
CA GLY A 48 2.67 7.00 7.29
C GLY A 48 4.01 6.28 7.30
N LYS A 49 3.99 4.93 7.30
CA LYS A 49 5.20 4.11 7.21
C LYS A 49 5.94 4.32 5.88
N PHE A 50 5.23 4.39 4.76
CA PHE A 50 5.78 4.67 3.44
C PHE A 50 6.52 6.02 3.38
N LEU A 51 5.94 7.06 4.01
CA LEU A 51 6.55 8.38 4.10
C LEU A 51 7.77 8.41 5.02
N VAL A 52 7.76 7.66 6.14
CA VAL A 52 8.93 7.51 7.03
C VAL A 52 10.10 6.83 6.32
N ILE A 53 9.83 5.88 5.42
CA ILE A 53 10.83 5.23 4.55
C ILE A 53 11.29 6.17 3.41
N GLY A 54 10.74 7.38 3.31
CA GLY A 54 11.13 8.36 2.29
C GLY A 54 10.72 7.96 0.88
N ARG A 55 9.65 7.16 0.74
CA ARG A 55 9.18 6.61 -0.54
C ARG A 55 10.24 5.79 -1.29
N ASN A 56 11.23 5.25 -0.57
CA ASN A 56 12.24 4.37 -1.15
C ASN A 56 11.61 3.03 -1.54
N LYS A 57 11.68 2.68 -2.84
CA LYS A 57 11.07 1.46 -3.39
C LYS A 57 11.62 0.19 -2.75
N ASP A 58 12.94 0.05 -2.68
CA ASP A 58 13.58 -1.18 -2.21
C ASP A 58 13.34 -1.39 -0.71
N GLU A 59 13.45 -0.34 0.09
CA GLU A 59 13.18 -0.40 1.53
C GLU A 59 11.70 -0.69 1.82
N PHE A 60 10.77 -0.09 1.05
CA PHE A 60 9.35 -0.34 1.24
C PHE A 60 8.96 -1.76 0.86
N ILE A 61 9.46 -2.27 -0.27
CA ILE A 61 9.21 -3.65 -0.71
C ILE A 61 9.77 -4.64 0.31
N SER A 62 10.99 -4.43 0.80
CA SER A 62 11.57 -5.26 1.85
C SER A 62 10.71 -5.24 3.12
N TRP A 63 10.28 -4.05 3.54
CA TRP A 63 9.42 -3.91 4.71
C TRP A 63 8.07 -4.63 4.54
N LEU A 64 7.43 -4.51 3.38
CA LEU A 64 6.13 -5.13 3.14
C LEU A 64 6.23 -6.66 3.11
N LYS A 65 7.33 -7.20 2.58
CA LYS A 65 7.67 -8.63 2.63
C LYS A 65 7.84 -9.10 4.08
N ASP A 66 8.59 -8.37 4.90
CA ASP A 66 8.87 -8.73 6.29
C ASP A 66 7.63 -8.62 7.21
N VAL A 67 6.79 -7.62 6.96
CA VAL A 67 5.58 -7.38 7.75
C VAL A 67 4.44 -8.29 7.29
N GLY A 68 4.24 -8.45 6.00
CA GLY A 68 3.02 -9.06 5.49
C GLY A 68 3.21 -10.39 4.76
N GLY A 69 4.46 -10.78 4.46
CA GLY A 69 4.73 -11.93 3.60
C GLY A 69 4.37 -11.69 2.13
N ALA A 70 4.30 -10.42 1.70
CA ALA A 70 3.98 -10.06 0.33
C ALA A 70 4.99 -10.68 -0.66
N ASN A 71 4.53 -11.02 -1.86
CA ASN A 71 5.42 -11.34 -2.98
C ASN A 71 5.88 -10.07 -3.72
N ASP A 72 6.80 -10.22 -4.67
CA ASP A 72 7.37 -9.10 -5.44
C ASP A 72 6.28 -8.30 -6.17
N GLU A 73 5.35 -8.99 -6.83
CA GLU A 73 4.27 -8.37 -7.61
C GLU A 73 3.31 -7.57 -6.71
N GLN A 74 2.87 -8.15 -5.59
CA GLN A 74 2.05 -7.48 -4.59
C GLN A 74 2.72 -6.23 -4.05
N ALA A 75 4.01 -6.33 -3.72
CA ALA A 75 4.77 -5.22 -3.17
C ALA A 75 5.02 -4.11 -4.18
N GLU A 76 5.27 -4.45 -5.45
CA GLU A 76 5.40 -3.46 -6.52
C GLU A 76 4.08 -2.74 -6.78
N VAL A 77 2.96 -3.46 -6.88
CA VAL A 77 1.64 -2.86 -7.08
C VAL A 77 1.25 -1.95 -5.90
N CYS A 78 1.54 -2.38 -4.67
CA CYS A 78 1.30 -1.57 -3.47
C CYS A 78 2.15 -0.30 -3.48
N PHE A 79 3.44 -0.41 -3.83
CA PHE A 79 4.33 0.73 -3.96
C PHE A 79 3.82 1.75 -4.99
N GLU A 80 3.45 1.30 -6.20
CA GLU A 80 2.97 2.19 -7.25
C GLU A 80 1.67 2.90 -6.87
N CYS A 81 0.76 2.20 -6.19
CA CYS A 81 -0.48 2.76 -5.67
C CYS A 81 -0.20 3.88 -4.64
N LEU A 82 0.70 3.62 -3.69
CA LEU A 82 1.04 4.59 -2.67
C LEU A 82 1.85 5.76 -3.21
N ASP A 83 2.80 5.53 -4.11
CA ASP A 83 3.59 6.60 -4.74
C ASP A 83 2.70 7.53 -5.57
N GLN A 84 1.77 6.97 -6.35
CA GLN A 84 0.80 7.79 -7.08
C GLN A 84 -0.10 8.59 -6.14
N TYR A 85 -0.71 7.94 -5.13
CA TYR A 85 -1.53 8.64 -4.14
C TYR A 85 -0.74 9.81 -3.51
N CYS A 86 0.50 9.54 -3.14
CA CYS A 86 1.37 10.51 -2.49
C CYS A 86 1.81 11.65 -3.43
N ARG A 87 1.84 11.46 -4.75
CA ARG A 87 2.06 12.55 -5.71
C ARG A 87 0.84 13.47 -5.83
N GLU A 88 -0.35 12.94 -5.59
CA GLU A 88 -1.61 13.67 -5.73
C GLU A 88 -2.03 14.37 -4.43
N PHE A 89 -1.76 13.79 -3.26
CA PHE A 89 -2.32 14.24 -1.98
C PHE A 89 -1.33 14.42 -0.81
N CYS A 90 -0.02 14.19 -0.97
CA CYS A 90 0.97 14.30 0.11
C CYS A 90 2.07 15.32 -0.19
#